data_AF-K3ZSU5-F1
#
_entry.id   AF-K3ZSU5-F1
#
_cell.length_a   1.000
_cell.length_b   1.000
_cell.length_c   1.000
_cell.angle_alpha   90.00
_cell.angle_beta   90.00
_cell.angle_gamma   90.00
#
_symmetry.space_group_name_H-M   'P 1'
#
loop_
_entity.id
_entity.type
_entity.pdbx_description
1 polymer ?
#
loop_
_entity_poly.entity_id
_entity_poly.type
_entity_poly.pdbx_seq_one_letter_code
_entity_poly.pdbx_strand_id
1 'polypeptide(L)'
;MVMEKHEQAAGKVSAFNLAEAGYGDRPDLDDDGRERRTGTLVTASAHIITAVIGSGVLSLAWAIAQLGWVIGPVVLVAFSVITWFCSSLLADCYRAPDPVHGKRNYTYGQAVRAYLGVSKYRLCSLAQYINLVGVTIGYTITTAISMGAIKRSNCFHRNGHSADCEASNTTNMIIFAGIQILLSQLPNFHKLWWLSIVAAVMSLAYSSIGLGLSIAKIAGGVHAKTTLTGATVGVDVSATEKIWKTFQSLGDIAFAYSYSNVLIEIQDTLRSSPPENVVMKKASFIGVSTTTMFYMLCGVLGYAAFGNQAPGNFLTGFGFYDPFWLIDVGNVCIAIHLIGAYQVFCQPIFAFVEAWARDRWPDSGFLNAERVVRVPLAGDFPLSPFRLVWRTAYVVITALVAMIFPFFNDFLGLIGAVSFWPLTVYFPVQMYMAQAKTRRFSPTWTWMNVLSFSCLVVSLLAAAGSVQGLITDLKGYKPFKVS
;
A
#
# COMPACT_ATOMS: atom_id res chain seq x y z
N MET A 1 -40.33 17.87 -30.92
CA MET A 1 -39.88 17.96 -32.32
C MET A 1 -38.62 18.82 -32.56
N VAL A 2 -38.04 19.49 -31.55
CA VAL A 2 -36.71 20.15 -31.64
C VAL A 2 -35.62 19.39 -30.84
N MET A 3 -35.99 18.48 -29.94
CA MET A 3 -35.04 17.61 -29.24
C MET A 3 -34.63 16.33 -30.01
N GLU A 4 -35.39 15.91 -31.03
CA GLU A 4 -35.08 14.71 -31.83
C GLU A 4 -34.06 14.98 -32.96
N LYS A 5 -33.78 16.25 -33.28
CA LYS A 5 -32.81 16.60 -34.33
C LYS A 5 -31.36 16.69 -33.84
N HIS A 6 -31.11 16.64 -32.52
CA HIS A 6 -29.74 16.62 -31.99
C HIS A 6 -29.18 15.20 -31.78
N GLU A 7 -30.02 14.16 -31.79
CA GLU A 7 -29.58 12.77 -31.66
C GLU A 7 -29.15 12.11 -32.98
N GLN A 8 -29.56 12.66 -34.13
CA GLN A 8 -29.16 12.13 -35.45
C GLN A 8 -27.85 12.72 -36.02
N ALA A 9 -27.26 13.73 -35.38
CA ALA A 9 -25.97 14.31 -35.79
C ALA A 9 -24.75 13.72 -35.03
N ALA A 10 -24.97 12.87 -34.02
CA ALA A 10 -23.89 12.22 -33.24
C ALA A 10 -23.40 10.89 -33.84
N GLY A 11 -24.03 10.41 -34.91
CA GLY A 11 -23.72 9.13 -35.55
C GLY A 11 -22.79 9.26 -36.75
N LYS A 12 -21.54 9.69 -36.54
CA LYS A 12 -20.35 9.45 -37.41
C LYS A 12 -19.13 10.21 -36.86
N VAL A 13 -18.68 9.85 -35.66
CA VAL A 13 -17.26 10.10 -35.33
C VAL A 13 -16.49 9.01 -36.06
N SER A 14 -15.95 9.37 -37.23
CA SER A 14 -14.94 8.57 -37.91
C SER A 14 -13.87 8.22 -36.88
N ALA A 15 -13.62 6.93 -36.68
CA ALA A 15 -12.45 6.48 -35.94
C ALA A 15 -11.24 7.06 -36.69
N PHE A 16 -10.63 8.10 -36.14
CA PHE A 16 -9.40 8.66 -36.69
C PHE A 16 -8.34 7.57 -36.57
N ASN A 17 -8.12 6.86 -37.67
CA ASN A 17 -7.22 5.74 -37.74
C ASN A 17 -5.81 6.34 -37.81
N LEU A 18 -5.03 6.20 -36.74
CA LEU A 18 -3.65 6.73 -36.67
C LEU A 18 -2.76 6.21 -37.82
N ALA A 19 -3.12 5.08 -38.41
CA ALA A 19 -2.51 4.53 -39.62
C ALA A 19 -2.72 5.42 -40.87
N GLU A 20 -3.86 6.10 -40.99
CA GLU A 20 -4.16 6.99 -42.13
C GLU A 20 -3.47 8.36 -42.01
N ALA A 21 -3.03 8.75 -40.80
CA ALA A 21 -2.36 10.03 -40.54
C ALA A 21 -0.83 10.00 -40.73
N GLY A 22 -0.27 8.92 -41.27
CA GLY A 22 1.16 8.81 -41.55
C GLY A 22 2.06 8.72 -40.31
N TYR A 23 1.51 8.44 -39.14
CA TYR A 23 2.23 8.36 -37.86
C TYR A 23 2.72 6.94 -37.51
N GLY A 24 2.54 5.96 -38.41
CA GLY A 24 2.82 4.54 -38.18
C GLY A 24 4.29 4.17 -37.98
N ASP A 25 5.23 5.11 -38.12
CA ASP A 25 6.67 4.83 -38.11
C ASP A 25 7.47 5.84 -37.24
N ARG A 26 6.85 6.35 -36.19
CA ARG A 26 7.52 7.15 -35.15
C ARG A 26 8.00 6.21 -34.05
N PRO A 27 9.29 5.81 -34.01
CA PRO A 27 9.81 4.80 -33.08
C PRO A 27 9.74 5.24 -31.59
N ASP A 28 9.41 6.51 -31.36
CA ASP A 28 9.20 7.18 -30.09
C ASP A 28 7.80 7.01 -29.49
N LEU A 29 6.81 6.50 -30.23
CA LEU A 29 5.43 6.35 -29.74
C LEU A 29 4.96 4.90 -29.62
N ASP A 30 3.99 4.68 -28.74
CA ASP A 30 3.21 3.45 -28.62
C ASP A 30 1.95 3.44 -29.51
N ASP A 31 1.24 2.30 -29.52
CA ASP A 31 0.00 2.07 -30.28
C ASP A 31 -1.18 3.00 -29.88
N ASP A 32 -1.08 3.67 -28.72
CA ASP A 32 -2.03 4.68 -28.26
C ASP A 32 -1.60 6.13 -28.56
N GLY A 33 -0.52 6.32 -29.32
CA GLY A 33 0.00 7.63 -29.71
C GLY A 33 0.69 8.41 -28.58
N ARG A 34 1.00 7.76 -27.44
CA ARG A 34 1.77 8.34 -26.33
C ARG A 34 3.25 7.96 -26.42
N GLU A 35 4.08 8.65 -25.65
CA GLU A 35 5.50 8.30 -25.49
C GLU A 35 5.66 6.80 -25.20
N ARG A 36 6.62 6.18 -25.88
CA ARG A 36 6.84 4.75 -25.83
C ARG A 36 7.21 4.28 -24.43
N ARG A 37 6.41 3.35 -23.89
CA ARG A 37 6.67 2.71 -22.60
C ARG A 37 7.85 1.76 -22.68
N THR A 38 8.72 1.78 -21.68
CA THR A 38 10.00 1.06 -21.68
C THR A 38 10.12 -0.03 -20.63
N GLY A 39 9.11 -0.17 -19.76
CA GLY A 39 9.07 -1.13 -18.68
C GLY A 39 9.16 -2.59 -19.16
N THR A 40 9.77 -3.42 -18.34
CA THR A 40 10.10 -4.82 -18.62
C THR A 40 9.58 -5.73 -17.50
N LEU A 41 9.70 -7.05 -17.69
CA LEU A 41 9.42 -8.02 -16.63
C LEU A 41 10.18 -7.71 -15.34
N VAL A 42 11.45 -7.30 -15.45
CA VAL A 42 12.31 -7.00 -14.29
C VAL A 42 11.81 -5.75 -13.58
N THR A 43 11.55 -4.66 -14.30
CA THR A 43 11.10 -3.41 -13.67
C THR A 43 9.71 -3.56 -13.05
N ALA A 44 8.78 -4.25 -13.71
CA ALA A 44 7.46 -4.54 -13.15
C ALA A 44 7.55 -5.44 -11.91
N SER A 45 8.37 -6.50 -11.95
CA SER A 45 8.58 -7.35 -10.76
C SER A 45 9.17 -6.56 -9.60
N ALA A 46 10.16 -5.69 -9.87
CA ALA A 46 10.75 -4.82 -8.86
C ALA A 46 9.73 -3.83 -8.28
N HIS A 47 8.88 -3.22 -9.11
CA HIS A 47 7.80 -2.33 -8.63
C HIS A 47 6.79 -3.08 -7.76
N ILE A 48 6.39 -4.30 -8.13
CA ILE A 48 5.50 -5.13 -7.30
C ILE A 48 6.16 -5.47 -5.97
N ILE A 49 7.42 -5.93 -5.99
CA ILE A 49 8.17 -6.24 -4.76
C ILE A 49 8.27 -5.00 -3.86
N THR A 50 8.56 -3.84 -4.43
CA THR A 50 8.67 -2.58 -3.69
C THR A 50 7.33 -2.13 -3.12
N ALA A 51 6.24 -2.30 -3.87
CA ALA A 51 4.90 -1.93 -3.43
C ALA A 51 4.40 -2.86 -2.31
N VAL A 52 4.80 -4.13 -2.34
CA VAL A 52 4.38 -5.15 -1.38
C VAL A 52 5.28 -5.11 -0.14
N ILE A 53 6.60 -5.29 -0.28
CA ILE A 53 7.56 -5.28 0.84
C ILE A 53 7.71 -3.85 1.38
N GLY A 54 6.80 -3.48 2.28
CA GLY A 54 6.74 -2.18 2.95
C GLY A 54 6.52 -2.34 4.45
N SER A 55 5.74 -1.45 5.06
CA SER A 55 5.42 -1.53 6.50
C SER A 55 4.66 -2.81 6.87
N GLY A 56 3.97 -3.45 5.92
CA GLY A 56 3.18 -4.67 6.15
C GLY A 56 4.01 -5.87 6.60
N VAL A 57 5.28 -6.00 6.17
CA VAL A 57 6.14 -7.11 6.63
C VAL A 57 6.44 -7.02 8.14
N LEU A 58 6.40 -5.80 8.70
CA LEU A 58 6.77 -5.55 10.07
C LEU A 58 5.77 -6.15 11.07
N SER A 59 4.48 -6.24 10.70
CA SER A 59 3.39 -6.81 11.51
C SER A 59 3.25 -8.33 11.43
N LEU A 60 3.94 -9.00 10.49
CA LEU A 60 3.70 -10.41 10.22
C LEU A 60 4.10 -11.33 11.39
N ALA A 61 5.14 -10.99 12.15
CA ALA A 61 5.51 -11.76 13.34
C ALA A 61 4.39 -11.71 14.38
N TRP A 62 3.81 -10.52 14.60
CA TRP A 62 2.65 -10.35 15.47
C TRP A 62 1.42 -11.08 14.94
N ALA A 63 1.14 -10.99 13.64
CA ALA A 63 -0.01 -11.64 13.03
C ALA A 63 0.07 -13.18 13.17
N ILE A 64 1.24 -13.78 12.92
CA ILE A 64 1.46 -15.21 13.16
C ILE A 64 1.40 -15.52 14.66
N ALA A 65 1.84 -14.63 15.55
CA ALA A 65 1.66 -14.84 16.99
C ALA A 65 0.19 -14.88 17.41
N GLN A 66 -0.73 -14.19 16.72
CA GLN A 66 -2.17 -14.28 17.00
C GLN A 66 -2.82 -15.54 16.41
N LEU A 67 -2.28 -16.08 15.32
CA LEU A 67 -2.86 -17.22 14.58
C LEU A 67 -2.23 -18.57 14.95
N GLY A 68 -0.95 -18.58 15.33
CA GLY A 68 -0.16 -19.75 15.65
C GLY A 68 0.49 -20.45 14.46
N TRP A 69 1.21 -21.53 14.77
CA TRP A 69 2.03 -22.31 13.83
C TRP A 69 1.26 -22.94 12.67
N VAL A 70 -0.04 -23.20 12.84
CA VAL A 70 -0.85 -23.83 11.78
C VAL A 70 -1.59 -22.77 10.98
N ILE A 71 -2.44 -21.99 11.64
CA ILE A 71 -3.35 -21.07 10.95
C ILE A 71 -2.57 -19.91 10.32
N GLY A 72 -1.55 -19.39 11.00
CA GLY A 72 -0.76 -18.24 10.51
C GLY A 72 -0.16 -18.48 9.13
N PRO A 73 0.71 -19.48 8.97
CA PRO A 73 1.30 -19.84 7.68
C PRO A 73 0.27 -20.17 6.59
N VAL A 74 -0.79 -20.92 6.93
CA VAL A 74 -1.85 -21.29 5.96
C VAL A 74 -2.59 -20.06 5.45
N VAL A 75 -2.96 -19.15 6.35
CA VAL A 75 -3.63 -17.89 5.99
C VAL A 75 -2.72 -17.03 5.12
N LEU A 76 -1.45 -16.89 5.48
CA LEU A 76 -0.49 -16.12 4.69
C LEU A 76 -0.37 -16.65 3.25
N VAL A 77 -0.23 -17.97 3.08
CA VAL A 77 -0.23 -18.62 1.76
C VAL A 77 -1.57 -18.45 1.03
N ALA A 78 -2.70 -18.54 1.73
CA ALA A 78 -4.02 -18.33 1.12
C ALA A 78 -4.17 -16.90 0.57
N PHE A 79 -3.78 -15.88 1.34
CA PHE A 79 -3.78 -14.48 0.89
C PHE A 79 -2.84 -14.28 -0.31
N SER A 80 -1.66 -14.90 -0.31
CA SER A 80 -0.75 -14.90 -1.45
C SER A 80 -1.41 -15.46 -2.72
N VAL A 81 -2.03 -16.63 -2.63
CA VAL A 81 -2.67 -17.31 -3.78
C VAL A 81 -3.84 -16.48 -4.30
N ILE A 82 -4.70 -15.98 -3.40
CA ILE A 82 -5.85 -15.14 -3.76
C ILE A 82 -5.37 -13.85 -4.45
N THR A 83 -4.35 -13.21 -3.90
CA THR A 83 -3.80 -11.96 -4.45
C THR A 83 -3.19 -12.22 -5.83
N TRP A 84 -2.35 -13.25 -5.99
CA TRP A 84 -1.79 -13.61 -7.30
C TRP A 84 -2.87 -13.93 -8.33
N PHE A 85 -3.88 -14.70 -7.93
CA PHE A 85 -5.00 -15.07 -8.78
C PHE A 85 -5.77 -13.82 -9.25
N CYS A 86 -6.20 -12.97 -8.33
CA CYS A 86 -6.97 -11.77 -8.66
C CYS A 86 -6.13 -10.75 -9.43
N SER A 87 -4.84 -10.60 -9.13
CA SER A 87 -3.91 -9.78 -9.90
C SER A 87 -3.74 -10.28 -11.34
N SER A 88 -3.79 -11.60 -11.55
CA SER A 88 -3.76 -12.18 -12.90
C SER A 88 -5.04 -11.86 -13.68
N LEU A 89 -6.21 -11.86 -13.02
CA LEU A 89 -7.47 -11.42 -13.61
C LEU A 89 -7.46 -9.92 -13.94
N LEU A 90 -6.94 -9.11 -13.00
CA LEU A 90 -6.82 -7.67 -13.17
C LEU A 90 -5.90 -7.31 -14.34
N ALA A 91 -4.81 -8.05 -14.52
CA ALA A 91 -3.87 -7.84 -15.61
C ALA A 91 -4.50 -8.02 -17.00
N ASP A 92 -5.46 -8.94 -17.14
CA ASP A 92 -6.22 -9.08 -18.38
C ASP A 92 -7.16 -7.91 -18.63
N CYS A 93 -7.62 -7.23 -17.58
CA CYS A 93 -8.57 -6.13 -17.68
C CYS A 93 -7.91 -4.76 -17.91
N TYR A 94 -6.59 -4.71 -18.15
CA TYR A 94 -5.88 -3.48 -18.47
C TYR A 94 -6.37 -2.86 -19.78
N ARG A 95 -6.51 -3.68 -20.83
CA ARG A 95 -7.11 -3.28 -22.11
C ARG A 95 -8.58 -3.69 -22.14
N ALA A 96 -9.42 -2.85 -22.75
CA ALA A 96 -10.85 -3.11 -22.90
C ALA A 96 -11.34 -2.83 -24.35
N PRO A 97 -12.28 -3.62 -24.88
CA PRO A 97 -12.94 -4.76 -24.26
C PRO A 97 -12.11 -6.06 -24.31
N ASP A 98 -11.14 -6.15 -25.21
CA ASP A 98 -10.25 -7.31 -25.40
C ASP A 98 -8.93 -7.13 -24.62
N PRO A 99 -8.39 -8.18 -23.97
CA PRO A 99 -7.17 -8.10 -23.15
C PRO A 99 -5.89 -7.73 -23.91
N VAL A 100 -5.86 -7.89 -25.24
CA VAL A 100 -4.66 -7.63 -26.07
C VAL A 100 -4.89 -6.51 -27.07
N HIS A 101 -6.03 -6.53 -27.77
CA HIS A 101 -6.34 -5.59 -28.84
C HIS A 101 -7.26 -4.45 -28.38
N GLY A 102 -7.68 -4.45 -27.11
CA GLY A 102 -8.50 -3.39 -26.54
C GLY A 102 -7.72 -2.09 -26.34
N LYS A 103 -8.47 -1.02 -26.07
CA LYS A 103 -7.94 0.29 -25.68
C LYS A 103 -7.35 0.19 -24.27
N ARG A 104 -6.17 0.79 -24.09
CA ARG A 104 -5.48 0.90 -22.79
C ARG A 104 -6.29 1.71 -21.77
N ASN A 105 -6.31 1.24 -20.53
CA ASN A 105 -6.76 2.00 -19.36
C ASN A 105 -5.56 2.31 -18.47
N TYR A 106 -5.26 3.60 -18.29
CA TYR A 106 -4.03 4.04 -17.63
C TYR A 106 -4.07 3.97 -16.10
N THR A 107 -5.28 3.80 -15.54
CA THR A 107 -5.50 3.72 -14.10
C THR A 107 -6.51 2.65 -13.79
N TYR A 108 -6.44 2.12 -12.58
CA TYR A 108 -7.36 1.08 -12.14
C TYR A 108 -8.83 1.55 -12.19
N GLY A 109 -9.09 2.80 -11.78
CA GLY A 109 -10.42 3.40 -11.91
C GLY A 109 -10.92 3.45 -13.36
N GLN A 110 -10.06 3.78 -14.33
CA GLN A 110 -10.45 3.78 -15.75
C GLN A 110 -10.83 2.38 -16.24
N ALA A 111 -10.08 1.34 -15.85
CA ALA A 111 -10.41 -0.05 -16.18
C ALA A 111 -11.78 -0.45 -15.60
N VAL A 112 -12.05 -0.09 -14.33
CA VAL A 112 -13.37 -0.30 -13.71
C VAL A 112 -14.47 0.45 -14.46
N ARG A 113 -14.22 1.69 -14.88
CA ARG A 113 -15.19 2.47 -15.66
C ARG A 113 -15.49 1.81 -17.01
N ALA A 114 -14.47 1.29 -17.70
CA ALA A 114 -14.60 0.67 -19.00
C ALA A 114 -15.41 -0.64 -18.95
N TYR A 115 -15.19 -1.48 -17.94
CA TYR A 115 -15.87 -2.77 -17.81
C TYR A 115 -17.19 -2.73 -17.05
N LEU A 116 -17.30 -1.89 -16.01
CA LEU A 116 -18.41 -1.93 -15.04
C LEU A 116 -19.19 -0.60 -14.93
N GLY A 117 -18.80 0.41 -15.71
CA GLY A 117 -19.51 1.68 -15.78
C GLY A 117 -19.22 2.66 -14.63
N VAL A 118 -19.87 3.83 -14.70
CA VAL A 118 -19.56 5.00 -13.86
C VAL A 118 -19.87 4.77 -12.37
N SER A 119 -20.94 4.04 -12.04
CA SER A 119 -21.30 3.79 -10.64
C SER A 119 -20.23 2.96 -9.92
N LYS A 120 -19.71 1.92 -10.58
CA LYS A 120 -18.65 1.06 -10.02
C LYS A 120 -17.31 1.77 -9.99
N TYR A 121 -17.03 2.62 -10.98
CA TYR A 121 -15.89 3.52 -10.96
C TYR A 121 -15.86 4.43 -9.73
N ARG A 122 -16.99 5.06 -9.37
CA ARG A 122 -17.08 5.92 -8.17
C ARG A 122 -16.80 5.13 -6.88
N LEU A 123 -17.34 3.92 -6.77
CA LEU A 123 -17.09 3.06 -5.61
C LEU A 123 -15.62 2.60 -5.52
N CYS A 124 -15.02 2.22 -6.65
CA CYS A 124 -13.59 1.87 -6.72
C CYS A 124 -12.72 3.06 -6.32
N SER A 125 -13.00 4.23 -6.88
CA SER A 125 -12.27 5.46 -6.57
C SER A 125 -12.36 5.79 -5.08
N LEU A 126 -13.56 5.69 -4.48
CA LEU A 126 -13.74 5.89 -3.03
C LEU A 126 -12.86 4.94 -2.22
N ALA A 127 -12.89 3.64 -2.53
CA ALA A 127 -12.05 2.65 -1.85
C ALA A 127 -10.54 2.91 -2.05
N GLN A 128 -10.11 3.27 -3.27
CA GLN A 128 -8.72 3.62 -3.56
C GLN A 128 -8.27 4.85 -2.76
N TYR A 129 -9.04 5.94 -2.73
CA TYR A 129 -8.66 7.14 -1.99
C TYR A 129 -8.66 6.93 -0.48
N ILE A 130 -9.61 6.18 0.07
CA ILE A 130 -9.58 5.78 1.49
C ILE A 130 -8.29 5.01 1.79
N ASN A 131 -7.92 4.06 0.93
CA ASN A 131 -6.68 3.30 1.09
C ASN A 131 -5.44 4.20 1.01
N LEU A 132 -5.36 5.11 0.02
CA LEU A 132 -4.22 6.02 -0.13
C LEU A 132 -4.05 6.92 1.11
N VAL A 133 -5.14 7.49 1.63
CA VAL A 133 -5.12 8.29 2.87
C VAL A 133 -4.69 7.43 4.06
N GLY A 134 -5.30 6.25 4.21
CA GLY A 134 -4.97 5.30 5.27
C GLY A 134 -3.48 4.95 5.26
N VAL A 135 -2.91 4.60 4.10
CA VAL A 135 -1.49 4.27 3.96
C VAL A 135 -0.60 5.45 4.38
N THR A 136 -0.93 6.70 4.00
CA THR A 136 -0.13 7.87 4.43
C THR A 136 -0.13 8.08 5.95
N ILE A 137 -1.25 7.79 6.62
CA ILE A 137 -1.35 7.82 8.08
C ILE A 137 -0.53 6.66 8.69
N GLY A 138 -0.69 5.44 8.14
CA GLY A 138 0.06 4.26 8.57
C GLY A 138 1.58 4.44 8.46
N TYR A 139 2.06 5.08 7.37
CA TYR A 139 3.48 5.40 7.21
C TYR A 139 3.98 6.44 8.21
N THR A 140 3.14 7.41 8.59
CA THR A 140 3.45 8.37 9.65
C THR A 140 3.63 7.66 10.99
N ILE A 141 2.72 6.74 11.34
CA ILE A 141 2.80 5.92 12.57
C ILE A 141 4.06 5.05 12.54
N THR A 142 4.26 4.30 11.46
CA THR A 142 5.37 3.35 11.32
C THR A 142 6.72 4.05 11.42
N THR A 143 6.89 5.17 10.72
CA THR A 143 8.15 5.94 10.74
C THR A 143 8.42 6.50 12.13
N ALA A 144 7.39 7.00 12.81
CA ALA A 144 7.53 7.53 14.16
C ALA A 144 7.96 6.46 15.18
N ILE A 145 7.40 5.24 15.07
CA ILE A 145 7.78 4.09 15.89
C ILE A 145 9.24 3.70 15.63
N SER A 146 9.66 3.65 14.36
CA SER A 146 11.04 3.33 13.99
C SER A 146 12.05 4.38 14.47
N MET A 147 11.74 5.67 14.32
CA MET A 147 12.54 6.76 14.90
C MET A 147 12.61 6.67 16.43
N GLY A 148 11.51 6.26 17.08
CA GLY A 148 11.47 6.02 18.52
C GLY A 148 12.35 4.85 18.94
N ALA A 149 12.38 3.78 18.13
CA ALA A 149 13.24 2.63 18.37
C ALA A 149 14.74 2.99 18.31
N ILE A 150 15.15 3.84 17.37
CA ILE A 150 16.54 4.35 17.30
C ILE A 150 16.90 5.12 18.57
N LYS A 151 16.02 6.03 19.02
CA LYS A 151 16.24 6.81 20.25
C LYS A 151 16.38 5.90 21.48
N ARG A 152 15.50 4.90 21.60
CA ARG A 152 15.54 3.94 22.70
C ARG A 152 16.79 3.08 22.67
N SER A 153 17.16 2.54 21.50
CA SER A 153 18.35 1.69 21.36
C SER A 153 19.62 2.43 21.76
N ASN A 154 19.81 3.67 21.28
CA ASN A 154 20.95 4.52 21.66
C ASN A 154 20.94 4.90 23.15
N CYS A 155 19.76 5.16 23.72
CA CYS A 155 19.62 5.46 25.15
C CYS A 155 20.04 4.26 26.02
N PHE A 156 19.55 3.06 25.72
CA PHE A 156 19.93 1.84 26.45
C PHE A 156 21.41 1.52 26.30
N HIS A 157 21.99 1.72 25.11
CA HIS A 157 23.42 1.53 24.89
C HIS A 157 24.26 2.48 25.75
N ARG A 158 23.86 3.76 25.84
CA ARG A 158 24.62 4.77 26.59
C ARG A 158 24.43 4.69 28.11
N ASN A 159 23.21 4.44 28.56
CA ASN A 159 22.82 4.57 29.97
C ASN A 159 22.62 3.22 30.67
N GLY A 160 22.75 2.11 29.94
CA GLY A 160 22.51 0.75 30.44
C GLY A 160 21.05 0.30 30.29
N HIS A 161 20.84 -1.02 30.34
CA HIS A 161 19.53 -1.65 30.11
C HIS A 161 18.48 -1.38 31.18
N SER A 162 18.88 -0.86 32.35
CA SER A 162 17.98 -0.48 33.44
C SER A 162 17.53 0.98 33.40
N ALA A 163 17.99 1.77 32.41
CA ALA A 163 17.64 3.17 32.28
C ALA A 163 16.19 3.35 31.79
N ASP A 164 15.51 4.38 32.30
CA ASP A 164 14.18 4.77 31.83
C ASP A 164 14.29 5.56 30.52
N CYS A 165 14.15 4.84 29.40
CA CYS A 165 14.33 5.38 28.06
C CYS A 165 12.97 5.50 27.34
N GLU A 166 12.25 6.59 27.61
CA GLU A 166 11.03 6.93 26.85
C GLU A 166 11.35 7.63 25.53
N ALA A 167 10.54 7.37 24.50
CA ALA A 167 10.60 8.09 23.23
C ALA A 167 9.19 8.52 22.82
N SER A 168 8.97 9.84 22.69
CA SER A 168 7.68 10.38 22.26
C SER A 168 7.45 10.09 20.76
N ASN A 169 6.51 9.19 20.47
CA ASN A 169 6.02 8.95 19.11
C ASN A 169 5.43 10.23 18.50
N THR A 170 4.72 11.05 19.29
CA THR A 170 4.15 12.33 18.87
C THR A 170 5.22 13.28 18.32
N THR A 171 6.36 13.42 19.01
CA THR A 171 7.48 14.23 18.52
C THR A 171 8.02 13.72 17.18
N ASN A 172 8.17 12.40 17.03
CA ASN A 172 8.66 11.82 15.78
C ASN A 172 7.65 11.98 14.63
N MET A 173 6.33 11.92 14.91
CA MET A 173 5.29 12.20 13.91
C MET A 173 5.33 13.64 13.43
N ILE A 174 5.57 14.61 14.33
CA ILE A 174 5.73 16.03 13.97
C ILE A 174 6.95 16.23 13.07
N ILE A 175 8.08 15.61 13.40
CA ILE A 175 9.30 15.67 12.56
C ILE A 175 9.02 15.08 11.17
N PHE A 176 8.40 13.89 11.12
CA PHE A 176 8.04 13.27 9.84
C PHE A 176 7.08 14.15 9.03
N ALA A 177 6.04 14.70 9.66
CA ALA A 177 5.10 15.61 9.01
C ALA A 177 5.80 16.86 8.46
N GLY A 178 6.76 17.44 9.20
CA GLY A 178 7.57 18.56 8.74
C GLY A 178 8.37 18.22 7.46
N ILE A 179 9.00 17.05 7.43
CA ILE A 179 9.69 16.55 6.23
C ILE A 179 8.70 16.38 5.06
N GLN A 180 7.54 15.78 5.32
CA GLN A 180 6.53 15.55 4.27
C GLN A 180 5.93 16.85 3.74
N ILE A 181 5.72 17.88 4.58
CA ILE A 181 5.27 19.20 4.12
C ILE A 181 6.24 19.77 3.09
N LEU A 182 7.55 19.72 3.38
CA LEU A 182 8.59 20.20 2.47
C LEU A 182 8.64 19.39 1.17
N LEU A 183 8.71 18.07 1.28
CA LEU A 183 8.80 17.18 0.12
C LEU A 183 7.55 17.26 -0.75
N SER A 184 6.36 17.36 -0.17
CA SER A 184 5.10 17.47 -0.90
C SER A 184 4.99 18.74 -1.73
N GLN A 185 5.83 19.76 -1.52
CA GLN A 185 5.83 20.94 -2.40
C GLN A 185 6.59 20.72 -3.71
N LEU A 186 7.44 19.69 -3.80
CA LEU A 186 8.28 19.48 -4.99
C LEU A 186 7.39 19.16 -6.22
N PRO A 187 7.50 19.94 -7.30
CA PRO A 187 6.78 19.70 -8.54
C PRO A 187 7.39 18.51 -9.27
N ASN A 188 6.56 17.50 -9.57
CA ASN A 188 6.89 16.30 -10.34
C ASN A 188 7.93 15.34 -9.73
N PHE A 189 7.45 14.48 -8.82
CA PHE A 189 8.16 13.26 -8.39
C PHE A 189 8.33 12.20 -9.51
N HIS A 190 7.63 12.33 -10.65
CA HIS A 190 7.65 11.35 -11.74
C HIS A 190 9.01 11.16 -12.42
N LYS A 191 9.96 12.10 -12.25
CA LYS A 191 11.34 11.93 -12.76
C LYS A 191 12.24 11.09 -11.84
N LEU A 192 11.72 10.60 -10.71
CA LEU A 192 12.51 9.97 -9.66
C LEU A 192 12.33 8.44 -9.66
N TRP A 193 12.60 7.79 -10.81
CA TRP A 193 12.70 6.33 -10.91
C TRP A 193 13.63 5.75 -9.83
N TRP A 194 14.66 6.52 -9.44
CA TRP A 194 15.59 6.17 -8.36
C TRP A 194 14.92 6.04 -6.98
N LEU A 195 13.79 6.71 -6.72
CA LEU A 195 13.06 6.54 -5.46
C LEU A 195 12.48 5.14 -5.33
N SER A 196 12.00 4.55 -6.43
CA SER A 196 11.53 3.17 -6.42
C SER A 196 12.68 2.21 -6.11
N ILE A 197 13.88 2.50 -6.62
CA ILE A 197 15.08 1.69 -6.33
C ILE A 197 15.51 1.85 -4.87
N VAL A 198 15.57 3.08 -4.35
CA VAL A 198 15.90 3.33 -2.95
C VAL A 198 14.88 2.64 -2.04
N ALA A 199 13.59 2.75 -2.33
CA ALA A 199 12.53 2.06 -1.59
C ALA A 199 12.74 0.54 -1.59
N ALA A 200 13.02 -0.07 -2.75
CA ALA A 200 13.30 -1.51 -2.87
C ALA A 200 14.53 -1.94 -2.05
N VAL A 201 15.64 -1.18 -2.14
CA VAL A 201 16.87 -1.49 -1.41
C VAL A 201 16.66 -1.36 0.09
N MET A 202 16.03 -0.27 0.55
CA MET A 202 15.72 -0.07 1.95
C MET A 202 14.78 -1.16 2.49
N SER A 203 13.78 -1.57 1.71
CA SER A 203 12.81 -2.59 2.16
C SER A 203 13.39 -3.99 2.30
N LEU A 204 14.23 -4.39 1.35
CA LEU A 204 14.99 -5.63 1.43
C LEU A 204 16.03 -5.57 2.56
N ALA A 205 16.67 -4.41 2.79
CA ALA A 205 17.66 -4.23 3.84
C ALA A 205 17.05 -4.43 5.24
N TYR A 206 16.01 -3.68 5.61
CA TYR A 206 15.44 -3.82 6.97
C TYR A 206 14.80 -5.20 7.18
N SER A 207 14.19 -5.79 6.14
CA SER A 207 13.60 -7.13 6.23
C SER A 207 14.69 -8.19 6.45
N SER A 208 15.81 -8.10 5.73
CA SER A 208 16.94 -9.02 5.88
C SER A 208 17.64 -8.86 7.24
N ILE A 209 17.76 -7.62 7.73
CA ILE A 209 18.28 -7.34 9.07
C ILE A 209 17.39 -7.98 10.13
N GLY A 210 16.08 -7.74 10.07
CA GLY A 210 15.13 -8.32 11.02
C GLY A 210 15.13 -9.85 10.97
N LEU A 211 15.24 -10.43 9.77
CA LEU A 211 15.39 -11.88 9.58
C LEU A 211 16.66 -12.41 10.25
N GLY A 212 17.81 -11.76 10.01
CA GLY A 212 19.09 -12.14 10.61
C GLY A 212 19.06 -12.04 12.14
N LEU A 213 18.50 -10.97 12.68
CA LEU A 213 18.29 -10.79 14.13
C LEU A 213 17.36 -11.87 14.71
N SER A 214 16.31 -12.24 13.99
CA SER A 214 15.40 -13.33 14.40
C SER A 214 16.14 -14.66 14.48
N ILE A 215 16.94 -15.00 13.45
CA ILE A 215 17.77 -16.21 13.42
C ILE A 215 18.78 -16.20 14.57
N ALA A 216 19.48 -15.09 14.78
CA ALA A 216 20.46 -14.96 15.86
C ALA A 216 19.81 -15.18 17.23
N LYS A 217 18.63 -14.60 17.46
CA LYS A 217 17.88 -14.77 18.71
C LYS A 217 17.45 -16.22 18.96
N ILE A 218 16.99 -16.91 17.91
CA ILE A 218 16.64 -18.34 17.97
C ILE A 218 17.87 -19.18 18.28
N ALA A 219 18.99 -18.90 17.62
CA ALA A 219 20.25 -19.62 17.82
C ALA A 219 20.87 -19.38 19.20
N GLY A 220 20.60 -18.24 19.84
CA GLY A 220 21.05 -17.90 21.19
C GLY A 220 20.40 -18.70 22.32
N GLY A 221 19.49 -19.65 22.03
CA GLY A 221 18.96 -20.61 23.01
C GLY A 221 17.82 -20.08 23.91
N VAL A 222 17.43 -18.82 23.76
CA VAL A 222 16.25 -18.27 24.47
C VAL A 222 14.99 -18.65 23.70
N HIS A 223 14.36 -19.75 24.09
CA HIS A 223 13.13 -20.21 23.45
C HIS A 223 11.92 -19.43 23.95
N ALA A 224 11.36 -18.59 23.08
CA ALA A 224 10.12 -17.91 23.35
C ALA A 224 8.95 -18.91 23.37
N LYS A 225 7.95 -18.64 24.22
CA LYS A 225 6.74 -19.48 24.31
C LYS A 225 5.91 -19.32 23.04
N THR A 226 5.89 -20.35 22.20
CA THR A 226 5.06 -20.46 21.01
C THR A 226 3.99 -21.53 21.19
N THR A 227 2.96 -21.49 20.36
CA THR A 227 1.80 -22.40 20.43
C THR A 227 1.18 -22.67 19.06
N LEU A 228 0.44 -23.77 18.96
CA LEU A 228 -0.20 -24.21 17.71
C LEU A 228 -1.24 -23.21 17.17
N THR A 229 -1.96 -22.55 18.09
CA THR A 229 -3.08 -21.63 17.79
C THR A 229 -2.81 -20.18 18.26
N GLY A 230 -1.54 -19.85 18.45
CA GLY A 230 -1.10 -18.49 18.80
C GLY A 230 -1.48 -18.08 20.22
N ALA A 231 -1.51 -16.78 20.47
CA ALA A 231 -1.81 -16.15 21.74
C ALA A 231 -2.82 -16.94 22.57
N THR A 232 -2.43 -17.33 23.78
CA THR A 232 -3.23 -18.22 24.64
C THR A 232 -4.12 -17.41 25.56
N VAL A 233 -5.35 -17.87 25.76
CA VAL A 233 -6.22 -17.31 26.81
C VAL A 233 -5.55 -17.54 28.16
N GLY A 234 -5.45 -16.49 28.96
CA GLY A 234 -4.74 -16.50 30.23
C GLY A 234 -5.02 -15.23 31.03
N VAL A 235 -4.17 -14.96 32.02
CA VAL A 235 -4.31 -13.78 32.89
C VAL A 235 -4.24 -12.48 32.08
N ASP A 236 -3.40 -12.44 31.06
CA ASP A 236 -3.15 -11.23 30.25
C ASP A 236 -4.03 -11.11 29.01
N VAL A 237 -4.72 -12.18 28.59
CA VAL A 237 -5.52 -12.20 27.34
C VAL A 237 -6.81 -12.97 27.57
N SER A 238 -7.94 -12.26 27.45
CA SER A 238 -9.27 -12.89 27.53
C SER A 238 -9.62 -13.67 26.25
N ALA A 239 -10.59 -14.58 26.32
CA ALA A 239 -11.07 -15.32 25.15
C ALA A 239 -11.62 -14.39 24.05
N THR A 240 -12.35 -13.34 24.45
CA THR A 240 -12.90 -12.33 23.54
C THR A 240 -11.79 -11.52 22.88
N GLU A 241 -10.79 -11.11 23.64
CA GLU A 241 -9.64 -10.36 23.12
C GLU A 241 -8.82 -11.19 22.13
N LYS A 242 -8.63 -12.49 22.41
CA LYS A 242 -8.00 -13.42 21.45
C LYS A 242 -8.73 -13.41 20.10
N ILE A 243 -10.07 -13.49 20.11
CA ILE A 243 -10.87 -13.47 18.87
C ILE A 243 -10.67 -12.17 18.10
N TRP A 244 -10.73 -11.02 18.78
CA TRP A 244 -10.55 -9.73 18.13
C TRP A 244 -9.15 -9.57 17.53
N LYS A 245 -8.11 -9.97 18.26
CA LYS A 245 -6.72 -9.98 17.77
C LYS A 245 -6.52 -10.94 16.60
N THR A 246 -7.17 -12.11 16.61
CA THR A 246 -7.20 -13.03 15.46
C THR A 246 -7.81 -12.35 14.24
N PHE A 247 -8.96 -11.68 14.37
CA PHE A 247 -9.56 -10.99 13.23
C PHE A 247 -8.70 -9.83 12.72
N GLN A 248 -8.18 -9.00 13.61
CA GLN A 248 -7.26 -7.93 13.27
C GLN A 248 -6.02 -8.44 12.50
N SER A 249 -5.45 -9.58 12.92
CA SER A 249 -4.30 -10.18 12.24
C SER A 249 -4.58 -10.59 10.79
N LEU A 250 -5.83 -10.92 10.45
CA LEU A 250 -6.24 -11.15 9.05
C LEU A 250 -6.15 -9.86 8.24
N GLY A 251 -6.50 -8.72 8.85
CA GLY A 251 -6.36 -7.40 8.26
C GLY A 251 -4.90 -7.03 8.04
N ASP A 252 -4.02 -7.31 9.00
CA ASP A 252 -2.58 -7.06 8.87
C ASP A 252 -1.96 -7.87 7.73
N ILE A 253 -2.31 -9.15 7.60
CA ILE A 253 -1.90 -9.99 6.47
C ILE A 253 -2.47 -9.45 5.16
N ALA A 254 -3.74 -9.02 5.15
CA ALA A 254 -4.37 -8.43 3.98
C ALA A 254 -3.64 -7.15 3.52
N PHE A 255 -3.26 -6.30 4.47
CA PHE A 255 -2.47 -5.10 4.22
C PHE A 255 -1.11 -5.43 3.62
N ALA A 256 -0.43 -6.46 4.12
CA ALA A 256 0.87 -6.88 3.61
C ALA A 256 0.83 -7.29 2.12
N TYR A 257 -0.30 -7.76 1.60
CA TYR A 257 -0.50 -8.12 0.18
C TYR A 257 -1.18 -7.03 -0.67
N SER A 258 -1.39 -5.84 -0.12
CA SER A 258 -2.16 -4.77 -0.79
C SER A 258 -1.34 -3.99 -1.83
N TYR A 259 -1.16 -4.54 -3.04
CA TYR A 259 -0.60 -3.80 -4.19
C TYR A 259 -1.53 -3.69 -5.41
N SER A 260 -2.67 -4.40 -5.41
CA SER A 260 -3.60 -4.42 -6.55
C SER A 260 -4.15 -3.05 -6.91
N ASN A 261 -4.16 -2.10 -5.96
CA ASN A 261 -4.60 -0.73 -6.16
C ASN A 261 -3.70 0.11 -7.08
N VAL A 262 -2.47 -0.33 -7.34
CA VAL A 262 -1.50 0.30 -8.26
C VAL A 262 -1.07 -0.63 -9.40
N LEU A 263 -1.70 -1.81 -9.53
CA LEU A 263 -1.30 -2.83 -10.50
C LEU A 263 -1.44 -2.33 -11.94
N ILE A 264 -2.56 -1.70 -12.27
CA ILE A 264 -2.83 -1.18 -13.61
C ILE A 264 -1.84 -0.07 -13.98
N GLU A 265 -1.52 0.80 -13.04
CA GLU A 265 -0.55 1.87 -13.19
C GLU A 265 0.87 1.31 -13.42
N ILE A 266 1.25 0.22 -12.73
CA ILE A 266 2.52 -0.50 -13.01
C ILE A 266 2.47 -1.12 -14.40
N GLN A 267 1.36 -1.75 -14.78
CA GLN A 267 1.19 -2.39 -16.08
C GLN A 267 1.25 -1.37 -17.24
N ASP A 268 0.74 -0.15 -17.05
CA ASP A 268 0.83 0.95 -18.01
C ASP A 268 2.26 1.45 -18.23
N THR A 269 3.26 0.99 -17.46
CA THR A 269 4.67 1.29 -17.75
C THR A 269 5.33 0.28 -18.70
N LEU A 270 4.69 -0.86 -18.95
CA LEU A 270 5.27 -1.96 -19.72
C LEU A 270 5.29 -1.66 -21.22
N ARG A 271 6.33 -2.17 -21.90
CA ARG A 271 6.40 -2.18 -23.37
C ARG A 271 5.20 -2.90 -23.98
N SER A 272 4.79 -2.44 -25.14
CA SER A 272 3.66 -2.97 -25.93
C SER A 272 3.88 -4.40 -26.48
N SER A 273 5.13 -4.87 -26.56
CA SER A 273 5.46 -6.22 -27.05
C SER A 273 6.54 -6.87 -26.18
N PRO A 274 6.33 -8.12 -25.69
CA PRO A 274 5.10 -8.92 -25.82
C PRO A 274 3.91 -8.29 -25.04
N PRO A 275 2.66 -8.76 -25.23
CA PRO A 275 1.47 -8.16 -24.62
C PRO A 275 1.62 -7.93 -23.10
N GLU A 276 1.14 -6.77 -22.64
CA GLU A 276 1.41 -6.27 -21.29
C GLU A 276 0.82 -7.21 -20.23
N ASN A 277 -0.35 -7.79 -20.49
CA ASN A 277 -0.99 -8.75 -19.58
C ASN A 277 -0.14 -10.02 -19.37
N VAL A 278 0.53 -10.51 -20.41
CA VAL A 278 1.40 -11.69 -20.33
C VAL A 278 2.62 -11.39 -19.47
N VAL A 279 3.25 -10.23 -19.69
CA VAL A 279 4.40 -9.79 -18.89
C VAL A 279 3.97 -9.52 -17.45
N MET A 280 2.83 -8.87 -17.25
CA MET A 280 2.34 -8.48 -15.93
C MET A 280 1.91 -9.69 -15.08
N LYS A 281 1.34 -10.74 -15.68
CA LYS A 281 1.06 -12.01 -14.98
C LYS A 281 2.33 -12.70 -14.50
N LYS A 282 3.38 -12.73 -15.34
CA LYS A 282 4.69 -13.26 -14.96
C LYS A 282 5.33 -12.40 -13.86
N ALA A 283 5.27 -11.08 -13.99
CA ALA A 283 5.77 -10.15 -12.99
C ALA A 283 5.04 -10.32 -11.65
N SER A 284 3.71 -10.46 -11.68
CA SER A 284 2.89 -10.71 -10.50
C SER A 284 3.20 -12.05 -9.84
N PHE A 285 3.42 -13.11 -10.63
CA PHE A 285 3.85 -14.39 -10.09
C PHE A 285 5.20 -14.28 -9.37
N ILE A 286 6.21 -13.66 -10.01
CA ILE A 286 7.54 -13.46 -9.41
C ILE A 286 7.42 -12.59 -8.16
N GLY A 287 6.80 -11.41 -8.26
CA GLY A 287 6.69 -10.47 -7.15
C GLY A 287 5.92 -11.05 -5.95
N VAL A 288 4.75 -11.65 -6.18
CA VAL A 288 3.97 -12.27 -5.10
C VAL A 288 4.71 -13.48 -4.51
N SER A 289 5.34 -14.34 -5.31
CA SER A 289 6.08 -15.49 -4.77
C SER A 289 7.30 -15.06 -3.95
N THR A 290 8.09 -14.09 -4.44
CA THR A 290 9.24 -13.55 -3.71
C THR A 290 8.81 -12.90 -2.41
N THR A 291 7.78 -12.05 -2.44
CA THR A 291 7.26 -11.39 -1.23
C THR A 291 6.73 -12.40 -0.22
N THR A 292 5.95 -13.39 -0.66
CA THR A 292 5.45 -14.47 0.21
C THR A 292 6.56 -15.26 0.87
N MET A 293 7.65 -15.55 0.16
CA MET A 293 8.81 -16.19 0.76
C MET A 293 9.40 -15.32 1.88
N PHE A 294 9.62 -14.02 1.63
CA PHE A 294 10.12 -13.09 2.65
C PHE A 294 9.16 -12.92 3.83
N TYR A 295 7.86 -12.91 3.56
CA TYR A 295 6.80 -12.76 4.56
C TYR A 295 6.69 -13.98 5.45
N MET A 296 6.78 -15.17 4.86
CA MET A 296 6.87 -16.42 5.61
C MET A 296 8.13 -16.42 6.47
N LEU A 297 9.29 -16.05 5.93
CA LEU A 297 10.54 -15.99 6.69
C LEU A 297 10.45 -15.01 7.86
N CYS A 298 10.05 -13.77 7.62
CA CYS A 298 9.95 -12.74 8.67
C CYS A 298 8.86 -13.06 9.69
N GLY A 299 7.68 -13.50 9.25
CA GLY A 299 6.58 -13.84 10.13
C GLY A 299 6.88 -15.07 10.99
N VAL A 300 7.34 -16.16 10.37
CA VAL A 300 7.55 -17.44 11.05
C VAL A 300 8.78 -17.38 11.97
N LEU A 301 9.90 -16.86 11.48
CA LEU A 301 11.10 -16.74 12.32
C LEU A 301 10.95 -15.62 13.35
N GLY A 302 10.22 -14.55 13.03
CA GLY A 302 9.82 -13.56 14.03
C GLY A 302 8.97 -14.17 15.14
N TYR A 303 7.97 -14.99 14.79
CA TYR A 303 7.17 -15.71 15.80
C TYR A 303 8.01 -16.72 16.59
N ALA A 304 8.94 -17.43 15.96
CA ALA A 304 9.87 -18.31 16.68
C ALA A 304 10.77 -17.52 17.66
N ALA A 305 11.21 -16.33 17.27
CA ALA A 305 12.10 -15.49 18.06
C ALA A 305 11.40 -14.77 19.24
N PHE A 306 10.12 -14.42 19.09
CA PHE A 306 9.39 -13.63 20.09
C PHE A 306 8.19 -14.34 20.75
N GLY A 307 7.73 -15.45 20.19
CA GLY A 307 6.62 -16.23 20.72
C GLY A 307 5.28 -15.50 20.67
N ASN A 308 4.37 -15.90 21.56
CA ASN A 308 3.02 -15.34 21.67
C ASN A 308 2.99 -13.82 22.01
N GLN A 309 4.13 -13.24 22.37
CA GLN A 309 4.31 -11.82 22.69
C GLN A 309 5.12 -11.08 21.62
N ALA A 310 5.08 -11.55 20.37
CA ALA A 310 5.72 -10.87 19.25
C ALA A 310 5.27 -9.40 19.16
N PRO A 311 6.19 -8.44 18.99
CA PRO A 311 5.81 -7.03 18.91
C PRO A 311 5.17 -6.72 17.56
N GLY A 312 4.31 -5.70 17.54
CA GLY A 312 3.63 -5.24 16.31
C GLY A 312 4.61 -4.87 15.21
N ASN A 313 5.67 -4.12 15.50
CA ASN A 313 6.81 -4.01 14.60
C ASN A 313 7.93 -4.92 15.13
N PHE A 314 8.20 -6.03 14.46
CA PHE A 314 9.14 -7.03 14.97
C PHE A 314 10.57 -6.50 15.14
N LEU A 315 10.97 -5.48 14.37
CA LEU A 315 12.28 -4.82 14.54
C LEU A 315 12.41 -4.06 15.87
N THR A 316 11.30 -3.61 16.45
CA THR A 316 11.31 -2.95 17.77
C THR A 316 11.52 -3.93 18.92
N GLY A 317 11.25 -5.22 18.71
CA GLY A 317 11.48 -6.27 19.70
C GLY A 317 12.95 -6.56 19.96
N PHE A 318 13.84 -6.08 19.08
CA PHE A 318 15.28 -6.26 19.23
C PHE A 318 15.95 -5.14 20.00
N GLY A 319 15.28 -4.10 20.51
CA GLY A 319 15.92 -2.91 21.10
C GLY A 319 16.98 -3.16 22.21
N PHE A 320 17.06 -4.37 22.74
CA PHE A 320 18.03 -4.85 23.73
C PHE A 320 19.10 -5.80 23.16
N TYR A 321 19.12 -6.00 21.84
CA TYR A 321 19.94 -7.00 21.16
C TYR A 321 21.23 -6.37 20.65
N ASP A 322 22.36 -6.98 20.99
CA ASP A 322 23.65 -6.59 20.41
C ASP A 322 23.92 -7.33 19.09
N PRO A 323 24.39 -6.63 18.04
CA PRO A 323 24.82 -5.24 18.08
C PRO A 323 23.69 -4.22 17.84
N PHE A 324 23.57 -3.24 18.73
CA PHE A 324 22.53 -2.20 18.67
C PHE A 324 22.53 -1.38 17.36
N TRP A 325 23.72 -1.13 16.77
CA TRP A 325 23.85 -0.38 15.53
C TRP A 325 23.10 -1.03 14.36
N LEU A 326 22.94 -2.36 14.37
CA LEU A 326 22.24 -3.07 13.29
C LEU A 326 20.73 -2.80 13.35
N ILE A 327 20.18 -2.66 14.55
CA ILE A 327 18.78 -2.26 14.78
C ILE A 327 18.55 -0.83 14.31
N ASP A 328 19.51 0.06 14.60
CA ASP A 328 19.45 1.44 14.15
C ASP A 328 19.46 1.54 12.63
N VAL A 329 20.37 0.82 11.95
CA VAL A 329 20.40 0.74 10.48
C VAL A 329 19.07 0.23 9.94
N GLY A 330 18.51 -0.84 10.51
CA GLY A 330 17.20 -1.37 10.11
C GLY A 330 16.07 -0.33 10.23
N ASN A 331 16.02 0.41 11.33
CA ASN A 331 15.00 1.44 11.54
C ASN A 331 15.22 2.71 10.69
N VAL A 332 16.48 3.07 10.39
CA VAL A 332 16.81 4.13 9.44
C VAL A 332 16.35 3.74 8.04
N CYS A 333 16.57 2.49 7.62
CA CYS A 333 16.07 1.97 6.34
C CYS A 333 14.54 2.08 6.26
N ILE A 334 13.80 1.73 7.33
CA ILE A 334 12.35 1.93 7.38
C ILE A 334 12.01 3.41 7.19
N ALA A 335 12.63 4.31 7.95
CA ALA A 335 12.33 5.75 7.86
C ALA A 335 12.57 6.30 6.46
N ILE A 336 13.71 5.99 5.83
CA ILE A 336 14.04 6.42 4.47
C ILE A 336 13.03 5.86 3.47
N HIS A 337 12.70 4.57 3.56
CA HIS A 337 11.71 3.94 2.69
C HIS A 337 10.37 4.66 2.78
N LEU A 338 9.85 4.85 3.99
CA LEU A 338 8.51 5.39 4.20
C LEU A 338 8.42 6.89 3.92
N ILE A 339 9.53 7.63 4.00
CA ILE A 339 9.58 9.02 3.51
C ILE A 339 9.25 9.07 2.01
N GLY A 340 9.91 8.22 1.21
CA GLY A 340 9.66 8.14 -0.23
C GLY A 340 8.30 7.54 -0.57
N ALA A 341 7.91 6.46 0.11
CA ALA A 341 6.63 5.80 -0.12
C ALA A 341 5.44 6.72 0.20
N TYR A 342 5.51 7.54 1.26
CA TYR A 342 4.48 8.55 1.55
C TYR A 342 4.22 9.46 0.34
N GLN A 343 5.28 9.94 -0.31
CA GLN A 343 5.16 10.81 -1.48
C GLN A 343 4.48 10.08 -2.65
N VAL A 344 4.82 8.82 -2.90
CA VAL A 344 4.17 8.03 -3.96
C VAL A 344 2.66 7.92 -3.73
N PHE A 345 2.22 7.75 -2.47
CA PHE A 345 0.81 7.54 -2.13
C PHE A 345 0.00 8.85 -2.01
N CYS A 346 0.62 9.98 -1.62
CA CYS A 346 -0.10 11.25 -1.51
C CYS A 346 -0.26 11.99 -2.85
N GLN A 347 0.66 11.80 -3.80
CA GLN A 347 0.65 12.52 -5.08
C GLN A 347 -0.63 12.28 -5.91
N PRO A 348 -1.19 11.06 -6.02
CA PRO A 348 -2.48 10.86 -6.69
C PRO A 348 -3.63 11.65 -6.05
N ILE A 349 -3.63 11.79 -4.72
CA ILE A 349 -4.63 12.59 -3.99
C ILE A 349 -4.47 14.07 -4.34
N PHE A 350 -3.23 14.58 -4.34
CA PHE A 350 -2.94 15.95 -4.72
C PHE A 350 -3.36 16.24 -6.15
N ALA A 351 -2.94 15.40 -7.09
CA ALA A 351 -3.30 15.55 -8.50
C ALA A 351 -4.83 15.58 -8.71
N PHE A 352 -5.56 14.69 -8.03
CA PHE A 352 -7.01 14.64 -8.11
C PHE A 352 -7.69 15.90 -7.57
N VAL A 353 -7.38 16.28 -6.32
CA VAL A 353 -8.03 17.45 -5.68
C VAL A 353 -7.66 18.72 -6.40
N GLU A 354 -6.41 18.83 -6.87
CA GLU A 354 -5.95 20.01 -7.57
C GLU A 354 -6.58 20.17 -8.96
N ALA A 355 -6.69 19.10 -9.73
CA ALA A 355 -7.38 19.13 -11.02
C ALA A 355 -8.87 19.44 -10.82
N TRP A 356 -9.52 18.76 -9.87
CA TRP A 356 -10.94 18.98 -9.58
C TRP A 356 -11.23 20.42 -9.14
N ALA A 357 -10.40 21.00 -8.27
CA ALA A 357 -10.59 22.37 -7.80
C ALA A 357 -10.45 23.39 -8.94
N ARG A 358 -9.46 23.22 -9.83
CA ARG A 358 -9.27 24.10 -10.99
C ARG A 358 -10.42 23.99 -12.00
N ASP A 359 -10.87 22.77 -12.29
CA ASP A 359 -11.98 22.54 -13.22
C ASP A 359 -13.30 23.08 -12.67
N ARG A 360 -13.51 23.01 -11.35
CA ARG A 360 -14.74 23.44 -10.68
C ARG A 360 -14.85 24.96 -10.52
N TRP A 361 -13.70 25.64 -10.41
CA TRP A 361 -13.60 27.09 -10.19
C TRP A 361 -12.51 27.71 -11.07
N PRO A 362 -12.70 27.76 -12.40
CA PRO A 362 -11.69 28.22 -13.35
C PRO A 362 -11.35 29.72 -13.19
N ASP A 363 -12.27 30.53 -12.67
CA ASP A 363 -12.06 31.98 -12.53
C ASP A 363 -11.34 32.37 -11.22
N SER A 364 -10.99 31.40 -10.37
CA SER A 364 -10.35 31.68 -9.09
C SER A 364 -8.87 32.04 -9.25
N GLY A 365 -8.54 33.30 -8.96
CA GLY A 365 -7.16 33.78 -8.95
C GLY A 365 -6.26 33.08 -7.92
N PHE A 366 -6.82 32.53 -6.82
CA PHE A 366 -6.05 31.78 -5.83
C PHE A 366 -5.71 30.36 -6.29
N LEU A 367 -6.68 29.66 -6.89
CA LEU A 367 -6.52 28.27 -7.34
C LEU A 367 -5.63 28.15 -8.58
N ASN A 368 -5.72 29.14 -9.48
CA ASN A 368 -5.00 29.15 -10.75
C ASN A 368 -3.74 30.03 -10.72
N ALA A 369 -3.44 30.69 -9.60
CA ALA A 369 -2.17 31.41 -9.45
C ALA A 369 -0.98 30.43 -9.48
N GLU A 370 -0.09 30.64 -10.44
CA GLU A 370 1.26 30.09 -10.46
C GLU A 370 2.28 31.22 -10.44
N ARG A 371 3.23 31.14 -9.52
CA ARG A 371 4.35 32.08 -9.38
C ARG A 371 5.64 31.27 -9.46
N VAL A 372 6.52 31.61 -10.38
CA VAL A 372 7.83 30.96 -10.45
C VAL A 372 8.77 31.69 -9.50
N VAL A 373 9.28 31.00 -8.49
CA VAL A 373 10.33 31.51 -7.60
C VAL A 373 11.64 30.86 -7.97
N ARG A 374 12.66 31.69 -8.20
CA ARG A 374 13.99 31.24 -8.57
C ARG A 374 14.79 30.94 -7.31
N VAL A 375 15.00 29.65 -7.03
CA VAL A 375 15.74 29.22 -5.85
C VAL A 375 17.22 29.06 -6.23
N PRO A 376 18.15 29.71 -5.51
CA PRO A 376 19.58 29.52 -5.75
C PRO A 376 19.93 28.03 -5.69
N LEU A 377 20.67 27.52 -6.69
CA LEU A 377 21.10 26.11 -6.84
C LEU A 377 20.00 25.08 -7.17
N ALA A 378 18.71 25.38 -7.00
CA ALA A 378 17.60 24.45 -7.27
C ALA A 378 16.73 24.81 -8.49
N GLY A 379 16.97 25.98 -9.10
CA GLY A 379 16.31 26.41 -10.35
C GLY A 379 14.96 27.08 -10.15
N ASP A 380 14.17 27.10 -11.21
CA ASP A 380 12.85 27.74 -11.25
C ASP A 380 11.79 26.83 -10.59
N PHE A 381 11.17 27.31 -9.51
CA PHE A 381 10.20 26.56 -8.71
C PHE A 381 8.78 27.13 -8.86
N PRO A 382 7.84 26.43 -9.53
CA PRO A 382 6.46 26.88 -9.66
C PRO A 382 5.69 26.74 -8.34
N LEU A 383 5.52 27.85 -7.62
CA LEU A 383 4.68 27.95 -6.44
C LEU A 383 3.24 28.29 -6.82
N SER A 384 2.30 27.48 -6.32
CA SER A 384 0.89 27.82 -6.33
C SER A 384 0.44 28.01 -4.87
N PRO A 385 -0.16 29.15 -4.51
CA PRO A 385 -0.68 29.38 -3.15
C PRO A 385 -1.64 28.27 -2.71
N PHE A 386 -2.50 27.81 -3.63
CA PHE A 386 -3.41 26.71 -3.37
C PHE A 386 -2.67 25.39 -3.12
N ARG A 387 -1.70 25.00 -3.96
CA ARG A 387 -0.89 23.79 -3.73
C ARG A 387 -0.21 23.83 -2.36
N LEU A 388 0.37 24.97 -2.02
CA LEU A 388 1.06 25.15 -0.73
C LEU A 388 0.11 24.92 0.44
N VAL A 389 -1.05 25.60 0.45
CA VAL A 389 -2.03 25.51 1.54
C VAL A 389 -2.65 24.11 1.61
N TRP A 390 -3.14 23.59 0.49
CA TRP A 390 -3.84 22.31 0.44
C TRP A 390 -2.94 21.14 0.82
N ARG A 391 -1.74 21.04 0.20
CA ARG A 391 -0.82 19.93 0.50
C ARG A 391 -0.34 19.97 1.94
N THR A 392 -0.07 21.16 2.48
CA THR A 392 0.27 21.33 3.90
C THR A 392 -0.88 20.90 4.81
N ALA A 393 -2.10 21.35 4.52
CA ALA A 393 -3.29 20.97 5.28
C ALA A 393 -3.50 19.44 5.27
N TYR A 394 -3.32 18.79 4.12
CA TYR A 394 -3.41 17.34 4.00
C TYR A 394 -2.40 16.61 4.91
N VAL A 395 -1.13 17.03 4.88
CA VAL A 395 -0.08 16.42 5.73
C VAL A 395 -0.38 16.64 7.20
N VAL A 396 -0.81 17.86 7.58
CA VAL A 396 -1.18 18.17 8.98
C VAL A 396 -2.37 17.33 9.44
N ILE A 397 -3.43 17.22 8.64
CA ILE A 397 -4.62 16.43 8.99
C ILE A 397 -4.26 14.95 9.16
N THR A 398 -3.52 14.37 8.21
CA THR A 398 -3.11 12.96 8.30
C THR A 398 -2.19 12.70 9.48
N ALA A 399 -1.29 13.63 9.82
CA ALA A 399 -0.45 13.55 11.01
C ALA A 399 -1.25 13.67 12.32
N LEU A 400 -2.28 14.54 12.36
CA LEU A 400 -3.19 14.64 13.51
C LEU A 400 -3.95 13.34 13.73
N VAL A 401 -4.45 12.72 12.67
CA VAL A 401 -5.10 11.39 12.77
C VAL A 401 -4.10 10.34 13.27
N ALA A 402 -2.86 10.33 12.76
CA ALA A 402 -1.81 9.44 13.25
C ALA A 402 -1.50 9.63 14.74
N MET A 403 -1.54 10.88 15.23
CA MET A 403 -1.31 11.20 16.64
C MET A 403 -2.49 10.82 17.55
N ILE A 404 -3.72 10.76 17.03
CA ILE A 404 -4.90 10.29 17.77
C ILE A 404 -4.93 8.76 17.84
N PHE A 405 -4.55 8.08 16.76
CA PHE A 405 -4.58 6.62 16.63
C PHE A 405 -3.20 6.03 16.35
N PRO A 406 -2.21 6.15 17.26
CA PRO A 406 -0.84 5.68 17.03
C PRO A 406 -0.68 4.15 17.21
N PHE A 407 -1.74 3.38 16.96
CA PHE A 407 -1.83 1.94 17.22
C PHE A 407 -1.52 1.18 15.93
N PHE A 408 -0.27 0.72 15.83
CA PHE A 408 0.30 0.21 14.58
C PHE A 408 -0.52 -0.92 13.96
N ASN A 409 -0.75 -2.02 14.67
CA ASN A 409 -1.48 -3.17 14.11
C ASN A 409 -2.96 -2.85 13.89
N ASP A 410 -3.61 -2.10 14.79
CA ASP A 410 -5.05 -1.82 14.66
C ASP A 410 -5.31 -0.93 13.44
N PHE A 411 -4.41 0.02 13.21
CA PHE A 411 -4.52 0.90 12.05
C PHE A 411 -4.19 0.18 10.74
N LEU A 412 -3.10 -0.60 10.70
CA LEU A 412 -2.73 -1.37 9.51
C LEU A 412 -3.77 -2.43 9.17
N GLY A 413 -4.27 -3.15 10.18
CA GLY A 413 -5.34 -4.12 10.05
C GLY A 413 -6.61 -3.51 9.47
N LEU A 414 -6.97 -2.31 9.90
CA LEU A 414 -8.12 -1.58 9.36
C LEU A 414 -7.92 -1.19 7.89
N ILE A 415 -6.74 -0.68 7.53
CA ILE A 415 -6.43 -0.34 6.12
C ILE A 415 -6.55 -1.60 5.25
N GLY A 416 -5.91 -2.69 5.66
CA GLY A 416 -5.95 -3.97 4.95
C GLY A 416 -7.37 -4.50 4.79
N ALA A 417 -8.17 -4.45 5.85
CA ALA A 417 -9.56 -4.89 5.82
C ALA A 417 -10.42 -4.07 4.84
N VAL A 418 -10.27 -2.75 4.83
CA VAL A 418 -11.06 -1.86 3.97
C VAL A 418 -10.61 -1.92 2.51
N SER A 419 -9.33 -2.17 2.25
CA SER A 419 -8.79 -2.20 0.89
C SER A 419 -8.91 -3.58 0.21
N PHE A 420 -8.73 -4.67 0.96
CA PHE A 420 -8.56 -6.01 0.41
C PHE A 420 -9.77 -6.50 -0.40
N TRP A 421 -10.96 -6.55 0.20
CA TRP A 421 -12.12 -7.03 -0.53
C TRP A 421 -12.44 -6.18 -1.77
N PRO A 422 -12.63 -4.84 -1.68
CA PRO A 422 -13.05 -4.08 -2.85
C PRO A 422 -11.96 -4.05 -3.93
N LEU A 423 -10.70 -3.76 -3.56
CA LEU A 423 -9.64 -3.44 -4.53
C LEU A 423 -8.87 -4.68 -5.00
N THR A 424 -8.61 -5.65 -4.11
CA THR A 424 -7.83 -6.85 -4.46
C THR A 424 -8.71 -7.95 -5.02
N VAL A 425 -9.98 -8.08 -4.58
CA VAL A 425 -10.81 -9.24 -4.92
C VAL A 425 -12.04 -8.89 -5.76
N TYR A 426 -12.90 -8.00 -5.28
CA TYR A 426 -14.21 -7.72 -5.89
C TYR A 426 -14.08 -7.14 -7.29
N PHE A 427 -13.40 -6.01 -7.45
CA PHE A 427 -13.29 -5.38 -8.77
C PHE A 427 -12.57 -6.26 -9.80
N PRO A 428 -11.44 -6.92 -9.51
CA PRO A 428 -10.78 -7.80 -10.47
C PRO A 428 -11.69 -8.95 -10.92
N VAL A 429 -12.38 -9.59 -9.97
CA VAL A 429 -13.31 -10.69 -10.26
C VAL A 429 -14.50 -10.21 -11.11
N GLN A 430 -15.11 -9.07 -10.77
CA GLN A 430 -16.25 -8.55 -11.52
C GLN A 430 -15.86 -8.07 -12.92
N MET A 431 -14.72 -7.38 -13.06
CA MET A 431 -14.22 -6.95 -14.36
C MET A 431 -13.88 -8.14 -15.25
N TYR A 432 -13.24 -9.18 -14.71
CA TYR A 432 -12.97 -10.40 -15.47
C TYR A 432 -14.25 -11.09 -15.94
N MET A 433 -15.26 -11.23 -15.08
CA MET A 433 -16.54 -11.81 -15.48
C MET A 433 -17.23 -10.99 -16.58
N ALA A 434 -17.10 -9.66 -16.54
CA ALA A 434 -17.60 -8.77 -17.59
C ALA A 434 -16.81 -8.93 -18.91
N GLN A 435 -15.48 -8.97 -18.83
CA GLN A 435 -14.59 -9.17 -19.97
C GLN A 435 -14.84 -10.53 -20.64
N ALA A 436 -14.78 -11.62 -19.87
CA ALA A 436 -14.91 -12.99 -20.34
C ALA A 436 -16.37 -13.36 -20.68
N LYS A 437 -17.32 -12.43 -20.53
CA LYS A 437 -18.76 -12.64 -20.71
C LYS A 437 -19.24 -13.92 -20.01
N THR A 438 -18.77 -14.13 -18.77
CA THR A 438 -18.99 -15.38 -18.05
C THR A 438 -20.48 -15.63 -17.86
N ARG A 439 -20.97 -16.79 -18.31
CA ARG A 439 -22.37 -17.19 -18.17
C ARG A 439 -22.76 -17.27 -16.69
N ARG A 440 -23.86 -16.60 -16.30
CA ARG A 440 -24.41 -16.68 -14.95
C ARG A 440 -24.71 -18.13 -14.57
N PHE A 441 -24.45 -18.48 -13.30
CA PHE A 441 -24.59 -19.83 -12.75
C PHE A 441 -23.71 -20.91 -13.40
N SER A 442 -22.75 -20.55 -14.25
CA SER A 442 -21.68 -21.48 -14.64
C SER A 442 -20.79 -21.80 -13.45
N PRO A 443 -20.05 -22.95 -13.47
CA PRO A 443 -19.11 -23.28 -12.40
C PRO A 443 -18.10 -22.15 -12.12
N THR A 444 -17.55 -21.53 -13.17
CA THR A 444 -16.65 -20.38 -13.05
C THR A 444 -17.34 -19.20 -12.36
N TRP A 445 -18.56 -18.84 -12.78
CA TRP A 445 -19.32 -17.75 -12.16
C TRP A 445 -19.58 -18.02 -10.66
N THR A 446 -20.00 -19.24 -10.32
CA THR A 446 -20.27 -19.62 -8.93
C THR A 446 -19.00 -19.55 -8.09
N TRP A 447 -17.90 -20.13 -8.56
CA TRP A 447 -16.62 -20.10 -7.85
C TRP A 447 -16.09 -18.68 -7.62
N MET A 448 -16.16 -17.82 -8.64
CA MET A 448 -15.76 -16.41 -8.52
C MET A 448 -16.56 -15.66 -7.45
N ASN A 449 -17.88 -15.88 -7.39
CA ASN A 449 -18.73 -15.23 -6.40
C ASN A 449 -18.50 -15.81 -4.99
N VAL A 450 -18.27 -17.12 -4.85
CA VAL A 450 -17.92 -17.75 -3.56
C VAL A 450 -16.60 -17.20 -3.05
N LEU A 451 -15.57 -17.11 -3.89
CA LEU A 451 -14.29 -16.50 -3.52
C LEU A 451 -14.48 -15.06 -3.05
N SER A 452 -15.19 -14.24 -3.83
CA SER A 452 -15.43 -12.83 -3.51
C SER A 452 -16.23 -12.66 -2.21
N PHE A 453 -17.25 -13.48 -1.98
CA PHE A 453 -18.05 -13.45 -0.76
C PHE A 453 -17.27 -13.90 0.47
N SER A 454 -16.48 -14.98 0.37
CA SER A 454 -15.60 -15.42 1.46
C SER A 454 -14.59 -14.33 1.86
N CYS A 455 -13.99 -13.66 0.87
CA CYS A 455 -13.08 -12.54 1.13
C CYS A 455 -13.79 -11.32 1.73
N LEU A 456 -15.06 -11.09 1.40
CA LEU A 456 -15.88 -10.05 2.04
C LEU A 456 -16.05 -10.35 3.53
N VAL A 457 -16.43 -11.58 3.88
CA VAL A 457 -16.60 -11.99 5.29
C VAL A 457 -15.28 -11.82 6.05
N VAL A 458 -14.16 -12.27 5.50
CA VAL A 458 -12.84 -12.08 6.11
C VAL A 458 -12.53 -10.61 6.33
N SER A 459 -12.80 -9.75 5.34
CA SER A 459 -12.57 -8.30 5.44
C SER A 459 -13.46 -7.64 6.49
N LEU A 460 -14.73 -8.04 6.59
CA LEU A 460 -15.65 -7.53 7.61
C LEU A 460 -15.23 -7.93 9.03
N LEU A 461 -14.81 -9.17 9.22
CA LEU A 461 -14.26 -9.64 10.49
C LEU A 461 -12.99 -8.85 10.85
N ALA A 462 -12.06 -8.73 9.90
CA ALA A 462 -10.83 -7.97 10.10
C ALA A 462 -11.06 -6.50 10.45
N ALA A 463 -12.02 -5.86 9.78
CA ALA A 463 -12.43 -4.49 10.11
C ALA A 463 -13.02 -4.41 11.52
N ALA A 464 -13.89 -5.34 11.90
CA ALA A 464 -14.48 -5.39 13.25
C ALA A 464 -13.40 -5.58 14.33
N GLY A 465 -12.46 -6.51 14.13
CA GLY A 465 -11.33 -6.72 15.05
C GLY A 465 -10.45 -5.48 15.20
N SER A 466 -10.09 -4.85 14.08
CA SER A 466 -9.25 -3.64 14.07
C SER A 466 -9.94 -2.44 14.70
N VAL A 467 -11.23 -2.23 14.44
CA VAL A 467 -12.03 -1.16 15.07
C VAL A 467 -12.16 -1.41 16.58
N GLN A 468 -12.42 -2.65 16.99
CA GLN A 468 -12.50 -2.99 18.40
C GLN A 468 -11.16 -2.78 19.13
N GLY A 469 -10.04 -3.12 18.48
CA GLY A 469 -8.70 -2.85 18.96
C GLY A 469 -8.44 -1.35 19.15
N LEU A 470 -8.70 -0.53 18.12
CA LEU A 470 -8.64 0.94 18.20
C LEU A 470 -9.47 1.48 19.36
N ILE A 471 -10.74 1.06 19.50
CA ILE A 471 -11.63 1.52 20.57
C ILE A 471 -11.06 1.15 21.95
N THR A 472 -10.48 -0.04 22.09
CA THR A 472 -9.93 -0.52 23.36
C THR A 472 -8.69 0.28 23.75
N ASP A 473 -7.77 0.46 22.81
CA ASP A 473 -6.51 1.16 23.06
C ASP A 473 -6.72 2.66 23.33
N LEU A 474 -7.73 3.27 22.68
CA LEU A 474 -8.10 4.66 22.93
C LEU A 474 -8.58 4.94 24.36
N LYS A 475 -9.21 3.98 25.05
CA LYS A 475 -9.75 4.20 26.41
C LYS A 475 -8.66 4.56 27.42
N GLY A 476 -7.44 4.05 27.22
CA GLY A 476 -6.28 4.32 28.08
C GLY A 476 -5.34 5.39 27.52
N TYR A 477 -5.56 5.86 26.30
CA TYR A 477 -4.62 6.71 25.59
C TYR A 477 -4.84 8.20 25.87
N LYS A 478 -3.76 8.90 26.19
CA LYS A 478 -3.74 10.37 26.28
C LYS A 478 -3.06 10.93 25.02
N PRO A 479 -3.84 11.47 24.06
CA PRO A 479 -3.26 11.97 22.82
C PRO A 479 -2.36 13.18 23.08
N PHE A 480 -1.38 13.38 22.20
CA PHE A 480 -0.46 14.53 22.18
C PHE A 480 0.53 14.63 23.36
N LYS A 481 0.88 13.52 24.03
CA LYS A 481 1.95 13.53 25.04
C LYS A 481 3.33 13.74 24.36
N VAL A 482 3.94 14.91 24.56
CA VAL A 482 5.22 15.31 23.92
C VAL A 482 6.45 14.86 24.71
N SER A 483 6.29 14.51 25.99
CA SER A 483 7.35 14.03 26.88
C SER A 483 6.92 12.78 27.64
#